data_AF-A0A517Z978-F1
#
_entry.id   AF-A0A517Z978-F1
#
_cell.length_a   1.000
_cell.length_b   1.000
_cell.length_c   1.000
_cell.angle_alpha   90.00
_cell.angle_beta   90.00
_cell.angle_gamma   90.00
#
_symmetry.space_group_name_H-M   'P 1'
#
loop_
_entity.id
_entity.type
_entity.pdbx_description
1 polymer ?
#
loop_
_entity_poly.entity_id
_entity_poly.type
_entity_poly.pdbx_seq_one_letter_code
_entity_poly.pdbx_strand_id
1 'polypeptide(L)'
;MRPHQRVPIASACGREGTILVGLAVFLFVLLPILALVLHTGLITLTRRQMQTAAHSAALEGLRHRDAVAVTWTDSANHPAGMWDACGEPPDQEAEPEAYAAWLECARRWSSGRHVQMVFDGDLHAGTESSVRLGAGPDVQFQETDGIAVPGTQFIASRKIVGVAPFRPHLEPNTIDDPHGDQLSGQYLPGTSHTEDADYVRDDFADPADPRYETSQTADAYLVRLRRTQPSGQPAPGLDAVAGVNSTGPTVPFLFGLGANTRAVQDSSAADPDNPDPAALWNRRQRGTIVRATAIAQARPAVTVGVPSSDVDRGLARFWIEANGWERLSAGDTAEVILDPDAGSFSGPGLDGVAETSDDIHGQFILREVVTLGDALDTLESLPEDIDLESGLERIVALYETLGTENRIVGFGRVRLETTSDPDVVQVHRLPPAVEPINASATFAKPVDPDFFDDAWAQFKELSVSVLAPARVRSID
;
A
#
# COMPACT_ATOMS: atom_id res chain seq x y z
N MET A 1 67.77 74.12 28.58
CA MET A 1 66.36 73.70 28.77
C MET A 1 65.77 73.41 27.40
N ARG A 2 65.25 72.19 27.16
CA ARG A 2 64.51 71.85 25.94
C ARG A 2 63.04 71.62 26.31
N PRO A 3 62.05 72.14 25.57
CA PRO A 3 60.64 71.89 25.87
C PRO A 3 60.30 70.42 25.57
N HIS A 4 59.62 69.75 26.50
CA HIS A 4 59.09 68.41 26.27
C HIS A 4 57.93 68.48 25.28
N GLN A 5 58.18 68.02 24.06
CA GLN A 5 57.19 67.88 23.01
C GLN A 5 56.19 66.79 23.42
N ARG A 6 54.97 67.20 23.83
CA ARG A 6 53.90 66.26 24.16
C ARG A 6 53.42 65.59 22.88
N VAL A 7 53.61 64.28 22.79
CA VAL A 7 53.03 63.46 21.73
C VAL A 7 51.50 63.49 21.89
N PRO A 8 50.73 63.84 20.84
CA PRO A 8 49.27 63.74 20.92
C PRO A 8 48.88 62.27 21.04
N ILE A 9 48.26 61.90 22.16
CA ILE A 9 47.61 60.60 22.29
C ILE A 9 46.41 60.62 21.36
N ALA A 10 46.53 59.95 20.21
CA ALA A 10 45.44 59.80 19.27
C ALA A 10 44.34 58.96 19.95
N SER A 11 43.21 59.60 20.25
CA SER A 11 42.05 58.94 20.84
C SER A 11 41.60 57.79 19.95
N ALA A 12 41.82 56.55 20.40
CA ALA A 12 41.35 55.34 19.73
C ALA A 12 39.82 55.22 19.88
N CYS A 13 39.10 56.08 19.17
CA CYS A 13 37.65 56.19 19.25
C CYS A 13 36.98 55.21 18.28
N GLY A 14 36.14 54.32 18.80
CA GLY A 14 35.02 53.74 18.04
C GLY A 14 35.31 52.56 17.10
N ARG A 15 35.87 51.44 17.60
CA ARG A 15 35.82 50.14 16.89
C ARG A 15 35.31 48.94 17.69
N GLU A 16 35.26 49.02 19.02
CA GLU A 16 34.92 47.86 19.86
C GLU A 16 33.43 47.46 19.77
N GLY A 17 32.52 48.40 19.47
CA GLY A 17 31.09 48.10 19.30
C GLY A 17 30.73 47.40 17.97
N THR A 18 31.49 47.61 16.90
CA THR A 18 31.12 47.14 15.55
C THR A 18 31.16 45.62 15.45
N ILE A 19 32.11 44.96 16.13
CA ILE A 19 32.22 43.49 16.15
C ILE A 19 31.05 42.86 16.90
N LEU A 20 30.65 43.44 18.04
CA LEU A 20 29.52 42.94 18.83
C LEU A 20 28.20 43.05 18.05
N VAL A 21 27.96 44.20 17.39
CA VAL A 21 26.77 44.39 16.55
C VAL A 21 26.78 43.43 15.35
N GLY A 22 27.92 43.25 14.68
CA GLY A 22 28.07 42.30 13.58
C GLY A 22 27.78 40.86 13.99
N LEU A 23 28.31 40.42 15.14
CA LEU A 23 28.05 39.09 15.71
C LEU A 23 26.58 38.92 16.08
N ALA A 24 25.96 39.92 16.71
CA ALA A 24 24.55 39.87 17.07
C ALA A 24 23.66 39.73 15.82
N VAL A 25 23.86 40.58 14.80
CA VAL A 25 23.12 40.50 13.52
C VAL A 25 23.33 39.15 12.84
N PHE A 26 24.57 38.64 12.81
CA PHE A 26 24.87 37.33 12.25
C PHE A 26 24.12 36.20 12.96
N LEU A 27 24.09 36.19 14.30
CA LEU A 27 23.33 35.20 15.08
C LEU A 27 21.81 35.32 14.86
N PHE A 28 21.28 36.56 14.79
CA PHE A 28 19.88 36.82 14.50
C PHE A 28 19.44 36.34 13.10
N VAL A 29 20.36 36.26 12.13
CA VAL A 29 20.08 35.71 10.79
C VAL A 29 20.30 34.19 10.76
N LEU A 30 21.36 33.69 11.39
CA LEU A 30 21.73 32.27 11.31
C LEU A 30 20.78 31.36 12.12
N LEU A 31 20.32 31.79 13.30
CA LEU A 31 19.44 30.96 14.14
C LEU A 31 18.08 30.65 13.47
N PRO A 32 17.36 31.60 12.84
CA PRO A 32 16.16 31.29 12.06
C PRO A 32 16.40 30.36 10.86
N ILE A 33 17.55 30.48 10.18
CA ILE A 33 17.88 29.60 9.06
C ILE A 33 18.13 28.16 9.55
N LEU A 34 18.92 28.00 10.62
CA LEU A 34 19.15 26.71 11.25
C LEU A 34 17.84 26.07 11.73
N ALA A 35 16.97 26.86 12.36
CA ALA A 35 15.63 26.44 12.78
C ALA A 35 14.77 25.94 11.60
N LEU A 36 14.75 26.68 10.49
CA LEU A 36 13.99 26.30 9.29
C LEU A 36 14.51 24.99 8.69
N VAL A 37 15.83 24.79 8.63
CA VAL A 37 16.46 23.55 8.15
C VAL A 37 16.10 22.36 9.05
N LEU A 38 16.17 22.53 10.38
CA LEU A 38 15.77 21.48 11.32
C LEU A 38 14.27 21.15 11.21
N HIS A 39 13.41 22.17 11.09
CA HIS A 39 11.96 21.99 10.96
C HIS A 39 11.56 21.28 9.65
N THR A 40 12.10 21.73 8.52
CA THR A 40 11.86 21.10 7.21
C THR A 40 12.43 19.69 7.13
N GLY A 41 13.58 19.44 7.77
CA GLY A 41 14.14 18.11 7.98
C GLY A 41 13.22 17.19 8.76
N LEU A 42 12.67 17.65 9.90
CA LEU A 42 11.71 16.87 10.71
C LEU A 42 10.42 16.57 9.95
N ILE A 43 9.83 17.53 9.23
CA ILE A 43 8.65 17.29 8.38
C ILE A 43 8.96 16.22 7.33
N THR A 44 10.10 16.35 6.63
CA THR A 44 10.48 15.47 5.52
C THR A 44 10.76 14.05 6.01
N LEU A 45 11.44 13.90 7.15
CA LEU A 45 11.67 12.61 7.80
C LEU A 45 10.35 11.98 8.24
N THR A 46 9.51 12.73 8.95
CA THR A 46 8.17 12.29 9.40
C THR A 46 7.33 11.80 8.23
N ARG A 47 7.24 12.60 7.14
CA ARG A 47 6.50 12.24 5.93
C ARG A 47 7.04 10.97 5.29
N ARG A 48 8.37 10.82 5.16
CA ARG A 48 8.98 9.60 4.60
C ARG A 48 8.70 8.37 5.45
N GLN A 49 8.80 8.48 6.77
CA GLN A 49 8.49 7.38 7.70
C GLN A 49 7.02 6.96 7.59
N MET A 50 6.07 7.90 7.63
CA MET A 50 4.65 7.63 7.44
C MET A 50 4.37 7.05 6.05
N GLN A 51 5.00 7.57 4.99
CA GLN A 51 4.81 7.08 3.62
C GLN A 51 5.31 5.65 3.44
N THR A 52 6.43 5.26 4.06
CA THR A 52 6.87 3.86 4.06
C THR A 52 5.84 2.95 4.74
N ALA A 53 5.34 3.34 5.92
CA ALA A 53 4.33 2.57 6.65
C ALA A 53 3.00 2.48 5.90
N ALA A 54 2.54 3.57 5.27
CA ALA A 54 1.32 3.58 4.46
C ALA A 54 1.46 2.67 3.23
N HIS A 55 2.60 2.68 2.53
CA HIS A 55 2.83 1.75 1.41
C HIS A 55 2.83 0.28 1.84
N SER A 56 3.49 -0.06 2.94
CA SER A 56 3.59 -1.46 3.37
C SER A 56 2.28 -1.97 3.97
N ALA A 57 1.53 -1.12 4.67
CA ALA A 57 0.17 -1.41 5.12
C ALA A 57 -0.80 -1.55 3.94
N ALA A 58 -0.70 -0.71 2.90
CA ALA A 58 -1.51 -0.87 1.69
C ALA A 58 -1.27 -2.22 0.99
N LEU A 59 0.00 -2.62 0.87
CA LEU A 59 0.40 -3.92 0.31
C LEU A 59 0.03 -5.13 1.18
N GLU A 60 -0.03 -4.95 2.51
CA GLU A 60 -0.46 -6.01 3.44
C GLU A 60 -1.99 -6.15 3.44
N GLY A 61 -2.74 -5.04 3.43
CA GLY A 61 -4.20 -5.10 3.24
C GLY A 61 -4.57 -5.75 1.90
N LEU A 62 -3.95 -5.32 0.78
CA LEU A 62 -4.18 -5.95 -0.52
C LEU A 62 -3.85 -7.47 -0.52
N ARG A 63 -2.88 -7.92 0.29
CA ARG A 63 -2.48 -9.34 0.39
C ARG A 63 -3.62 -10.25 0.84
N HIS A 64 -4.52 -9.75 1.69
CA HIS A 64 -5.64 -10.52 2.25
C HIS A 64 -6.97 -10.12 1.62
N ARG A 65 -6.97 -9.62 0.37
CA ARG A 65 -8.19 -9.27 -0.37
C ARG A 65 -9.12 -10.48 -0.55
N ASP A 66 -8.55 -11.60 -1.01
CA ASP A 66 -9.34 -12.76 -1.44
C ASP A 66 -9.29 -13.94 -0.46
N ALA A 67 -8.23 -14.02 0.35
CA ALA A 67 -8.06 -15.04 1.38
C ALA A 67 -7.06 -14.58 2.46
N VAL A 68 -7.25 -15.02 3.70
CA VAL A 68 -6.27 -14.91 4.78
C VAL A 68 -5.35 -16.14 4.83
N ALA A 69 -4.30 -16.10 5.64
CA ALA A 69 -3.52 -17.30 5.95
C ALA A 69 -4.39 -18.31 6.73
N VAL A 70 -4.28 -19.62 6.43
CA VAL A 70 -5.07 -20.69 7.08
C VAL A 70 -4.95 -20.68 8.62
N THR A 71 -3.81 -20.23 9.16
CA THR A 71 -3.61 -20.08 10.61
C THR A 71 -4.52 -19.03 11.26
N TRP A 72 -5.10 -18.09 10.49
CA TRP A 72 -5.98 -17.04 11.00
C TRP A 72 -7.40 -17.54 11.27
N THR A 73 -7.81 -18.62 10.59
CA THR A 73 -9.08 -19.31 10.84
C THR A 73 -8.95 -20.41 11.89
N ASP A 74 -7.73 -20.68 12.39
CA ASP A 74 -7.47 -21.65 13.45
C ASP A 74 -7.60 -21.02 14.85
N SER A 75 -8.51 -21.54 15.67
CA SER A 75 -8.73 -21.09 17.05
C SER A 75 -7.50 -21.19 17.95
N ALA A 76 -6.54 -22.07 17.63
CA ALA A 76 -5.31 -22.24 18.40
C ALA A 76 -4.14 -21.35 17.90
N ASN A 77 -4.14 -20.93 16.63
CA ASN A 77 -2.97 -20.34 15.96
C ASN A 77 -3.21 -18.97 15.31
N HIS A 78 -4.38 -18.34 15.52
CA HIS A 78 -4.68 -17.02 14.99
C HIS A 78 -3.81 -15.91 15.62
N PRO A 79 -3.58 -14.78 14.91
CA PRO A 79 -2.87 -13.63 15.46
C PRO A 79 -3.56 -13.05 16.70
N ALA A 80 -2.79 -12.83 17.77
CA ALA A 80 -3.30 -12.31 19.03
C ALA A 80 -4.02 -10.95 18.85
N GLY A 81 -5.24 -10.85 19.38
CA GLY A 81 -6.09 -9.65 19.28
C GLY A 81 -6.85 -9.48 17.96
N MET A 82 -6.74 -10.42 17.00
CA MET A 82 -7.52 -10.38 15.75
C MET A 82 -8.96 -10.82 15.98
N TRP A 83 -9.18 -11.95 16.65
CA TRP A 83 -10.54 -12.43 16.97
C TRP A 83 -11.25 -11.52 17.99
N ASP A 84 -10.51 -10.83 18.86
CA ASP A 84 -11.09 -9.79 19.74
C ASP A 84 -11.63 -8.58 18.94
N ALA A 85 -11.05 -8.29 17.77
CA ALA A 85 -11.41 -7.15 16.93
C ALA A 85 -12.47 -7.49 15.87
N CYS A 86 -12.41 -8.70 15.28
CA CYS A 86 -13.24 -9.11 14.15
C CYS A 86 -14.21 -10.26 14.46
N GLY A 87 -14.09 -10.90 15.62
CA GLY A 87 -14.80 -12.15 15.95
C GLY A 87 -14.10 -13.40 15.39
N GLU A 88 -14.67 -14.55 15.76
CA GLU A 88 -14.37 -15.85 15.14
C GLU A 88 -14.83 -15.84 13.67
N PRO A 89 -14.07 -16.42 12.72
CA PRO A 89 -14.50 -16.54 11.33
C PRO A 89 -15.84 -17.29 11.21
N PRO A 90 -16.81 -16.73 10.47
CA PRO A 90 -17.98 -17.49 10.00
C PRO A 90 -17.57 -18.67 9.12
N ASP A 91 -18.48 -19.63 8.95
CA ASP A 91 -18.28 -20.70 7.98
C ASP A 91 -18.40 -20.14 6.54
N GLN A 92 -17.37 -20.34 5.72
CA GLN A 92 -17.29 -19.73 4.38
C GLN A 92 -18.34 -20.28 3.40
N GLU A 93 -18.73 -21.55 3.55
CA GLU A 93 -19.71 -22.20 2.65
C GLU A 93 -21.15 -21.93 3.11
N ALA A 94 -21.39 -21.92 4.42
CA ALA A 94 -22.71 -21.71 4.99
C ALA A 94 -23.10 -20.22 5.12
N GLU A 95 -22.14 -19.31 5.37
CA GLU A 95 -22.37 -17.89 5.65
C GLU A 95 -21.46 -16.96 4.82
N PRO A 96 -21.43 -17.05 3.47
CA PRO A 96 -20.45 -16.35 2.62
C PRO A 96 -20.48 -14.82 2.75
N GLU A 97 -21.65 -14.20 2.97
CA GLU A 97 -21.75 -12.75 3.21
C GLU A 97 -21.11 -12.32 4.54
N ALA A 98 -21.30 -13.12 5.60
CA ALA A 98 -20.69 -12.87 6.90
C ALA A 98 -19.18 -13.13 6.85
N TYR A 99 -18.74 -14.17 6.15
CA TYR A 99 -17.33 -14.45 5.91
C TYR A 99 -16.65 -13.31 5.14
N ALA A 100 -17.29 -12.75 4.11
CA ALA A 100 -16.76 -11.60 3.37
C ALA A 100 -16.60 -10.35 4.26
N ALA A 101 -17.57 -10.08 5.14
CA ALA A 101 -17.47 -8.99 6.11
C ALA A 101 -16.36 -9.22 7.16
N TRP A 102 -16.19 -10.46 7.62
CA TRP A 102 -15.11 -10.85 8.53
C TRP A 102 -13.73 -10.74 7.87
N LEU A 103 -13.61 -11.20 6.62
CA LEU A 103 -12.40 -11.11 5.80
C LEU A 103 -11.95 -9.64 5.64
N GLU A 104 -12.90 -8.75 5.34
CA GLU A 104 -12.63 -7.32 5.22
C GLU A 104 -12.16 -6.70 6.55
N CYS A 105 -12.73 -7.12 7.68
CA CYS A 105 -12.25 -6.73 9.00
C CYS A 105 -10.82 -7.25 9.27
N ALA A 106 -10.55 -8.53 9.03
CA ALA A 106 -9.24 -9.15 9.23
C ALA A 106 -8.16 -8.47 8.37
N ARG A 107 -8.51 -8.07 7.15
CA ARG A 107 -7.68 -7.30 6.22
C ARG A 107 -7.28 -5.94 6.77
N ARG A 108 -8.25 -5.16 7.28
CA ARG A 108 -8.04 -3.85 7.95
C ARG A 108 -7.27 -3.97 9.25
N TRP A 109 -7.56 -5.01 10.04
CA TRP A 109 -6.82 -5.31 11.25
C TRP A 109 -5.35 -5.59 10.94
N SER A 110 -5.07 -6.38 9.90
CA SER A 110 -3.70 -6.70 9.48
C SER A 110 -2.92 -5.47 9.01
N SER A 111 -3.52 -4.65 8.15
CA SER A 111 -2.94 -3.37 7.71
C SER A 111 -2.67 -2.42 8.90
N GLY A 112 -3.63 -2.28 9.83
CA GLY A 112 -3.46 -1.55 11.09
C GLY A 112 -2.33 -2.08 11.97
N ARG A 113 -2.27 -3.40 12.16
CA ARG A 113 -1.22 -4.08 12.92
C ARG A 113 0.14 -3.93 12.24
N HIS A 114 0.19 -3.93 10.91
CA HIS A 114 1.43 -3.71 10.15
C HIS A 114 2.00 -2.31 10.40
N VAL A 115 1.19 -1.25 10.39
CA VAL A 115 1.64 0.10 10.77
C VAL A 115 2.20 0.13 12.19
N GLN A 116 1.52 -0.52 13.14
CA GLN A 116 2.03 -0.61 14.52
C GLN A 116 3.40 -1.28 14.57
N MET A 117 3.58 -2.42 13.89
CA MET A 117 4.85 -3.15 13.87
C MET A 117 6.01 -2.37 13.22
N VAL A 118 5.74 -1.53 12.21
CA VAL A 118 6.75 -0.65 11.59
C VAL A 118 7.32 0.38 12.58
N PHE A 119 6.55 0.78 13.59
CA PHE A 119 6.96 1.72 14.63
C PHE A 119 7.15 1.08 16.01
N ASP A 120 7.09 -0.25 16.07
CA ASP A 120 7.38 -1.03 17.25
C ASP A 120 8.89 -1.25 17.36
N GLY A 121 9.46 -0.91 18.52
CA GLY A 121 10.91 -0.87 18.71
C GLY A 121 11.51 -2.16 19.27
N ASP A 122 10.71 -3.00 19.93
CA ASP A 122 11.12 -4.29 20.49
C ASP A 122 10.37 -5.48 19.84
N LEU A 123 9.51 -5.20 18.86
CA LEU A 123 8.64 -6.17 18.17
C LEU A 123 7.70 -6.94 19.13
N HIS A 124 7.47 -6.42 20.33
CA HIS A 124 6.60 -7.03 21.34
C HIS A 124 5.33 -6.21 21.52
N ALA A 125 4.19 -6.84 21.21
CA ALA A 125 2.87 -6.27 21.47
C ALA A 125 2.64 -6.10 22.99
N GLY A 126 3.00 -4.94 23.54
CA GLY A 126 2.62 -4.51 24.89
C GLY A 126 3.72 -4.05 25.84
N THR A 127 5.00 -3.98 25.42
CA THR A 127 6.08 -3.45 26.27
C THR A 127 6.56 -2.06 25.85
N GLU A 128 7.01 -1.25 26.83
CA GLU A 128 7.72 -0.01 26.52
C GLU A 128 9.11 -0.32 25.97
N SER A 129 9.21 -0.43 24.65
CA SER A 129 10.48 -0.62 23.96
C SER A 129 11.53 0.41 24.38
N SER A 130 12.72 -0.10 24.72
CA SER A 130 13.93 0.72 24.91
C SER A 130 14.35 1.47 23.64
N VAL A 131 13.90 1.01 22.46
CA VAL A 131 14.14 1.66 21.16
C VAL A 131 12.95 2.54 20.79
N ARG A 132 13.20 3.85 20.70
CA ARG A 132 12.17 4.85 20.39
C ARG A 132 11.98 5.02 18.88
N LEU A 133 11.40 4.01 18.23
CA LEU A 133 10.93 4.12 16.83
C LEU A 133 9.58 4.87 16.76
N GLY A 134 9.42 5.65 15.69
CA GLY A 134 8.21 6.43 15.39
C GLY A 134 8.38 7.38 14.21
N ALA A 135 7.27 7.91 13.72
CA ALA A 135 7.18 8.91 12.66
C ALA A 135 7.42 10.32 13.21
N GLY A 136 8.69 10.64 13.47
CA GLY A 136 9.11 11.92 14.06
C GLY A 136 8.73 12.10 15.54
N PRO A 137 9.06 13.26 16.14
CA PRO A 137 8.78 13.52 17.54
C PRO A 137 7.31 13.91 17.77
N ASP A 138 6.75 13.43 18.88
CA ASP A 138 5.66 14.05 19.63
C ASP A 138 6.27 14.87 20.77
N VAL A 139 6.02 16.18 20.81
CA VAL A 139 6.54 17.08 21.85
C VAL A 139 5.38 17.51 22.72
N GLN A 140 5.39 17.04 23.95
CA GLN A 140 4.35 17.29 24.94
C GLN A 140 4.67 18.59 25.67
N PHE A 141 3.71 19.51 25.65
CA PHE A 141 3.82 20.83 26.27
C PHE A 141 2.92 20.93 27.49
N GLN A 142 3.40 21.55 28.56
CA GLN A 142 2.57 21.92 29.70
C GLN A 142 1.56 23.00 29.25
N GLU A 143 0.27 22.73 29.40
CA GLU A 143 -0.76 23.64 28.91
C GLU A 143 -0.93 24.90 29.78
N THR A 144 -0.65 24.77 31.08
CA THR A 144 -0.90 25.78 32.12
C THR A 144 0.24 26.75 32.38
N ASP A 145 1.48 26.41 31.99
CA ASP A 145 2.67 27.23 32.25
C ASP A 145 3.09 28.04 31.02
N GLY A 146 3.04 29.38 31.16
CA GLY A 146 3.71 30.32 30.27
C GLY A 146 3.00 31.66 30.11
N ILE A 147 3.63 32.58 29.37
CA ILE A 147 3.08 33.91 29.08
C ILE A 147 2.18 33.82 27.85
N ALA A 148 0.88 34.09 28.05
CA ALA A 148 -0.07 34.28 26.95
C ALA A 148 0.21 35.59 26.22
N VAL A 149 0.21 35.59 24.89
CA VAL A 149 0.31 36.81 24.09
C VAL A 149 -1.03 37.56 24.17
N PRO A 150 -1.04 38.86 24.53
CA PRO A 150 -2.28 39.64 24.71
C PRO A 150 -3.23 39.52 23.52
N GLY A 151 -4.52 39.30 23.79
CA GLY A 151 -5.55 39.12 22.76
C GLY A 151 -5.59 37.75 22.10
N THR A 152 -4.81 36.76 22.57
CA THR A 152 -4.75 35.41 21.98
C THR A 152 -4.75 34.30 23.03
N GLN A 153 -5.07 33.07 22.62
CA GLN A 153 -4.82 31.85 23.41
C GLN A 153 -3.40 31.28 23.21
N PHE A 154 -2.52 32.03 22.54
CA PHE A 154 -1.16 31.59 22.24
C PHE A 154 -0.24 31.83 23.44
N ILE A 155 0.43 30.77 23.89
CA ILE A 155 1.39 30.83 25.00
C ILE A 155 2.78 30.68 24.39
N ALA A 156 3.55 31.78 24.39
CA ALA A 156 4.84 31.84 23.69
C ALA A 156 5.94 31.02 24.37
N SER A 157 5.78 30.71 25.65
CA SER A 157 6.79 30.10 26.51
C SER A 157 6.31 28.79 27.15
N ARG A 158 5.56 27.96 26.40
CA ARG A 158 5.12 26.65 26.90
C ARG A 158 6.34 25.79 27.23
N LYS A 159 6.36 25.23 28.44
CA LYS A 159 7.40 24.31 28.90
C LYS A 159 7.20 22.94 28.24
N ILE A 160 8.27 22.39 27.66
CA ILE A 160 8.29 20.99 27.21
C ILE A 160 8.35 20.10 28.45
N VAL A 161 7.40 19.15 28.56
CA VAL A 161 7.33 18.18 29.66
C VAL A 161 7.76 16.77 29.23
N GLY A 162 7.69 16.46 27.94
CA GLY A 162 8.11 15.18 27.38
C GLY A 162 8.38 15.27 25.89
N VAL A 163 9.21 14.35 25.40
CA VAL A 163 9.38 14.08 23.97
C VAL A 163 9.31 12.56 23.77
N ALA A 164 8.30 12.14 23.03
CA ALA A 164 8.05 10.75 22.66
C ALA A 164 8.24 10.58 21.13
N PRO A 165 8.49 9.37 20.63
CA PRO A 165 8.26 9.08 19.22
C PRO A 165 6.75 9.10 18.94
N PHE A 166 6.31 9.79 17.88
CA PHE A 166 4.92 9.67 17.43
C PHE A 166 4.72 8.29 16.78
N ARG A 167 3.79 7.49 17.31
CA ARG A 167 3.42 6.19 16.75
C ARG A 167 2.03 6.31 16.12
N PRO A 168 1.92 6.35 14.78
CA PRO A 168 0.63 6.34 14.12
C PRO A 168 -0.08 5.00 14.32
N HIS A 169 -1.41 5.04 14.27
CA HIS A 169 -2.30 3.91 14.15
C HIS A 169 -3.21 4.16 12.94
N LEU A 170 -3.95 3.14 12.50
CA LEU A 170 -5.03 3.28 11.52
C LEU A 170 -6.35 3.04 12.22
N GLU A 171 -7.37 3.82 11.89
CA GLU A 171 -8.77 3.45 12.13
C GLU A 171 -9.23 2.44 11.06
N PRO A 172 -10.17 1.53 11.36
CA PRO A 172 -10.59 0.48 10.44
C PRO A 172 -11.53 0.98 9.32
N ASN A 173 -12.28 2.06 9.54
CA ASN A 173 -13.25 2.62 8.60
C ASN A 173 -14.34 1.64 8.13
N THR A 174 -14.89 0.81 9.00
CA THR A 174 -15.83 -0.28 8.65
C THR A 174 -17.16 0.15 8.01
N ILE A 175 -17.38 1.46 7.83
CA ILE A 175 -18.52 2.04 7.11
C ILE A 175 -18.16 2.55 5.70
N ASP A 176 -16.91 2.34 5.27
CA ASP A 176 -16.35 2.76 3.97
C ASP A 176 -16.56 4.24 3.63
N ASP A 177 -16.33 5.11 4.62
CA ASP A 177 -16.38 6.54 4.39
C ASP A 177 -15.19 6.97 3.50
N PRO A 178 -15.39 7.67 2.35
CA PRO A 178 -14.32 8.01 1.40
C PRO A 178 -13.13 8.74 2.01
N HIS A 179 -13.36 9.46 3.11
CA HIS A 179 -12.34 10.22 3.85
C HIS A 179 -11.64 9.42 4.96
N GLY A 180 -11.91 8.12 5.11
CA GLY A 180 -11.36 7.27 6.17
C GLY A 180 -9.90 6.85 5.96
N ASP A 181 -9.36 6.09 6.90
CA ASP A 181 -7.95 5.68 6.91
C ASP A 181 -7.65 4.45 6.06
N GLN A 182 -8.64 3.59 5.87
CA GLN A 182 -8.52 2.32 5.17
C GLN A 182 -9.74 2.16 4.25
N LEU A 183 -9.51 1.82 2.99
CA LEU A 183 -10.58 1.66 2.01
C LEU A 183 -10.31 0.52 1.03
N SER A 184 -11.33 -0.30 0.83
CA SER A 184 -11.54 -1.11 -0.36
C SER A 184 -11.90 -0.21 -1.54
N GLY A 185 -11.44 -0.54 -2.75
CA GLY A 185 -11.90 0.18 -3.92
C GLY A 185 -11.25 -0.28 -5.21
N GLN A 186 -11.36 0.55 -6.23
CA GLN A 186 -10.74 0.39 -7.53
C GLN A 186 -9.79 1.55 -7.81
N TYR A 187 -8.62 1.27 -8.37
CA TYR A 187 -7.69 2.32 -8.78
C TYR A 187 -8.03 2.81 -10.19
N LEU A 188 -8.19 4.14 -10.35
CA LEU A 188 -8.60 4.76 -11.61
C LEU A 188 -7.40 5.42 -12.32
N PRO A 189 -6.71 4.71 -13.24
CA PRO A 189 -5.50 5.23 -13.88
C PRO A 189 -5.75 6.50 -14.71
N GLY A 190 -4.80 7.43 -14.65
CA GLY A 190 -4.82 8.66 -15.47
C GLY A 190 -5.65 9.82 -14.92
N THR A 191 -6.24 9.67 -13.73
CA THR A 191 -6.90 10.76 -13.00
C THR A 191 -5.93 11.42 -12.00
N SER A 192 -6.42 12.30 -11.11
CA SER A 192 -5.56 13.06 -10.18
C SER A 192 -5.26 12.26 -8.90
N HIS A 193 -3.97 12.06 -8.62
CA HIS A 193 -3.48 11.56 -7.33
C HIS A 193 -3.54 12.62 -6.20
N THR A 194 -4.03 13.83 -6.48
CA THR A 194 -4.10 14.91 -5.48
C THR A 194 -5.25 14.66 -4.54
N GLU A 195 -4.94 14.39 -3.28
CA GLU A 195 -5.92 14.31 -2.20
C GLU A 195 -6.47 15.71 -1.87
N ASP A 196 -7.80 15.84 -1.88
CA ASP A 196 -8.49 17.13 -1.78
C ASP A 196 -8.65 17.64 -0.32
N ALA A 197 -9.62 18.55 -0.09
CA ALA A 197 -9.91 19.11 1.22
C ALA A 197 -10.75 18.17 2.11
N ASP A 198 -11.51 17.26 1.51
CA ASP A 198 -12.35 16.26 2.17
C ASP A 198 -11.66 14.89 2.25
N TYR A 199 -10.36 14.85 1.92
CA TYR A 199 -9.49 13.67 1.88
C TYR A 199 -9.81 12.66 0.77
N VAL A 200 -10.63 13.00 -0.22
CA VAL A 200 -10.94 12.16 -1.38
C VAL A 200 -9.82 12.24 -2.42
N ARG A 201 -9.67 11.20 -3.24
CA ARG A 201 -8.71 11.15 -4.36
C ARG A 201 -9.44 10.79 -5.65
N ASP A 202 -9.17 11.49 -6.74
CA ASP A 202 -9.80 11.18 -8.03
C ASP A 202 -9.36 9.83 -8.59
N ASP A 203 -8.18 9.32 -8.21
CA ASP A 203 -7.60 8.04 -8.66
C ASP A 203 -7.98 6.82 -7.81
N PHE A 204 -8.99 6.95 -6.96
CA PHE A 204 -9.57 5.85 -6.20
C PHE A 204 -11.09 5.96 -6.17
N ALA A 205 -11.78 4.87 -6.54
CA ALA A 205 -13.22 4.73 -6.39
C ALA A 205 -13.51 3.72 -5.27
N ASP A 206 -14.15 4.16 -4.18
CA ASP A 206 -14.77 3.27 -3.20
C ASP A 206 -16.17 2.81 -3.69
N PRO A 207 -16.83 1.84 -3.02
CA PRO A 207 -18.13 1.32 -3.46
C PRO A 207 -19.30 2.32 -3.53
N ALA A 208 -19.16 3.54 -2.99
CA ALA A 208 -20.15 4.61 -3.11
C ALA A 208 -19.86 5.58 -4.26
N ASP A 209 -18.67 5.52 -4.89
CA ASP A 209 -18.32 6.33 -6.05
C ASP A 209 -19.09 5.88 -7.31
N PRO A 210 -19.75 6.78 -8.06
CA PRO A 210 -20.43 6.44 -9.31
C PRO A 210 -19.56 5.83 -10.41
N ARG A 211 -18.23 5.89 -10.27
CA ARG A 211 -17.23 5.31 -11.18
C ARG A 211 -16.82 3.89 -10.77
N TYR A 212 -17.26 3.40 -9.62
CA TYR A 212 -17.00 2.04 -9.16
C TYR A 212 -17.75 1.01 -10.01
N GLU A 213 -17.01 0.13 -10.69
CA GLU A 213 -17.59 -0.92 -11.52
C GLU A 213 -17.93 -2.14 -10.66
N THR A 214 -19.21 -2.37 -10.35
CA THR A 214 -19.65 -3.51 -9.52
C THR A 214 -19.41 -4.88 -10.18
N SER A 215 -19.11 -4.91 -11.49
CA SER A 215 -18.64 -6.10 -12.22
C SER A 215 -17.16 -6.43 -11.99
N GLN A 216 -16.38 -5.50 -11.44
CA GLN A 216 -14.98 -5.71 -11.08
C GLN A 216 -14.86 -5.88 -9.56
N THR A 217 -13.95 -6.76 -9.12
CA THR A 217 -13.60 -6.85 -7.69
C THR A 217 -12.88 -5.57 -7.24
N ALA A 218 -12.85 -5.30 -5.94
CA ALA A 218 -12.10 -4.20 -5.37
C ALA A 218 -10.58 -4.46 -5.52
N ASP A 219 -10.02 -4.10 -6.68
CA ASP A 219 -8.63 -4.40 -7.07
C ASP A 219 -7.59 -3.58 -6.32
N ALA A 220 -8.02 -2.53 -5.61
CA ALA A 220 -7.16 -1.59 -4.92
C ALA A 220 -7.45 -1.52 -3.41
N TYR A 221 -6.41 -1.18 -2.66
CA TYR A 221 -6.49 -0.91 -1.24
C TYR A 221 -5.75 0.37 -0.90
N LEU A 222 -6.46 1.34 -0.32
CA LEU A 222 -5.95 2.66 0.02
C LEU A 222 -5.74 2.76 1.53
N VAL A 223 -4.58 3.28 1.93
CA VAL A 223 -4.23 3.55 3.32
C VAL A 223 -3.79 5.01 3.50
N ARG A 224 -4.35 5.70 4.50
CA ARG A 224 -3.99 7.08 4.92
C ARG A 224 -3.44 7.10 6.33
N LEU A 225 -2.33 7.79 6.55
CA LEU A 225 -1.77 8.09 7.87
C LEU A 225 -1.69 9.60 8.09
N ARG A 226 -2.09 10.06 9.27
CA ARG A 226 -2.27 11.49 9.56
C ARG A 226 -1.55 11.96 10.83
N ARG A 227 -1.08 13.20 10.77
CA ARG A 227 -0.71 14.05 11.92
C ARG A 227 -1.50 15.36 11.84
N THR A 228 -2.82 15.20 11.74
CA THR A 228 -3.85 16.24 11.88
C THR A 228 -4.23 16.35 13.35
N GLN A 229 -4.40 17.57 13.87
CA GLN A 229 -4.91 17.76 15.23
C GLN A 229 -6.28 18.46 15.14
N PRO A 230 -7.36 17.90 15.73
CA PRO A 230 -8.72 18.45 15.65
C PRO A 230 -8.92 19.70 16.52
N SER A 231 -7.85 20.38 16.93
CA SER A 231 -7.87 21.49 17.90
C SER A 231 -8.17 22.87 17.29
N GLY A 232 -8.44 22.94 15.99
CA GLY A 232 -9.15 24.09 15.43
C GLY A 232 -10.64 24.00 15.78
N GLN A 233 -11.30 25.13 16.05
CA GLN A 233 -12.76 25.22 16.04
C GLN A 233 -13.18 26.13 14.87
N PRO A 234 -13.99 25.65 13.91
CA PRO A 234 -14.35 24.25 13.71
C PRO A 234 -13.13 23.43 13.24
N ALA A 235 -13.02 22.18 13.69
CA ALA A 235 -12.16 21.20 13.04
C ALA A 235 -12.75 20.91 11.65
N PRO A 236 -11.99 20.39 10.67
CA PRO A 236 -12.64 19.57 9.66
C PRO A 236 -13.31 18.45 10.44
N GLY A 237 -14.60 18.20 10.23
CA GLY A 237 -15.28 17.09 10.92
C GLY A 237 -14.58 15.74 10.71
N LEU A 238 -13.79 15.69 9.62
CA LEU A 238 -13.06 14.60 9.01
C LEU A 238 -11.62 14.36 9.58
N ASP A 239 -11.19 15.11 10.60
CA ASP A 239 -9.81 15.04 11.14
C ASP A 239 -9.61 14.06 12.31
N ALA A 240 -10.70 13.62 12.95
CA ALA A 240 -10.71 12.71 14.10
C ALA A 240 -12.10 12.05 14.30
N VAL A 241 -12.59 11.34 13.29
CA VAL A 241 -13.82 10.54 13.38
C VAL A 241 -13.45 9.14 13.87
N ALA A 242 -13.83 8.83 15.11
CA ALA A 242 -13.56 7.54 15.74
C ALA A 242 -14.12 6.38 14.90
N GLY A 243 -13.32 5.34 14.68
CA GLY A 243 -13.67 4.21 13.81
C GLY A 243 -13.45 4.47 12.32
N VAL A 244 -13.17 5.71 11.88
CA VAL A 244 -13.06 6.10 10.46
C VAL A 244 -11.68 6.65 10.10
N ASN A 245 -11.13 7.63 10.84
CA ASN A 245 -9.83 8.22 10.55
C ASN A 245 -8.98 8.51 11.79
N SER A 246 -7.67 8.22 11.68
CA SER A 246 -6.69 8.47 12.74
C SER A 246 -6.31 9.95 12.80
N THR A 247 -5.83 10.31 13.98
CA THR A 247 -5.43 11.68 14.31
C THR A 247 -4.09 11.67 15.05
N GLY A 248 -3.37 12.79 15.05
CA GLY A 248 -2.06 12.84 15.70
C GLY A 248 -1.49 14.25 15.89
N PRO A 249 -0.68 14.48 16.94
CA PRO A 249 -0.07 15.78 17.20
C PRO A 249 0.73 16.23 15.97
N THR A 250 0.51 17.47 15.53
CA THR A 250 1.25 18.07 14.39
C THR A 250 2.75 18.12 14.67
N VAL A 251 3.59 18.19 13.61
CA VAL A 251 5.05 18.34 13.79
C VAL A 251 5.34 19.74 14.34
N PRO A 252 5.83 19.89 15.58
CA PRO A 252 5.89 21.18 16.26
C PRO A 252 6.96 22.09 15.66
N PHE A 253 6.71 23.40 15.61
CA PHE A 253 7.74 24.37 15.24
C PHE A 253 8.78 24.50 16.38
N LEU A 254 10.04 24.14 16.09
CA LEU A 254 11.13 24.21 17.09
C LEU A 254 11.49 25.65 17.50
N PHE A 255 11.35 26.61 16.59
CA PHE A 255 11.62 28.03 16.83
C PHE A 255 10.66 28.89 16.00
N GLY A 256 10.36 30.10 16.47
CA GLY A 256 9.61 31.10 15.70
C GLY A 256 8.24 30.59 15.22
N LEU A 257 7.32 30.35 16.17
CA LEU A 257 5.99 29.76 15.98
C LEU A 257 5.11 30.52 14.96
N GLY A 258 5.34 30.31 13.66
CA GLY A 258 4.43 30.63 12.57
C GLY A 258 4.18 32.11 12.25
N ALA A 259 4.89 33.07 12.86
CA ALA A 259 4.55 34.50 12.84
C ALA A 259 4.42 35.18 11.44
N ASN A 260 4.85 34.52 10.36
CA ASN A 260 4.79 35.03 8.98
C ASN A 260 3.83 34.26 8.05
N THR A 261 3.03 33.32 8.58
CA THR A 261 2.08 32.57 7.74
C THR A 261 0.80 33.36 7.60
N ARG A 262 0.67 34.14 6.52
CA ARG A 262 -0.56 34.85 6.13
C ARG A 262 -1.75 33.88 6.24
N ALA A 263 -2.87 34.34 6.82
CA ALA A 263 -4.13 33.62 6.72
C ALA A 263 -4.33 33.23 5.25
N VAL A 264 -4.62 31.95 4.99
CA VAL A 264 -5.24 31.61 3.70
C VAL A 264 -6.53 32.42 3.67
N GLN A 265 -6.69 33.22 2.62
CA GLN A 265 -7.87 34.08 2.47
C GLN A 265 -9.05 33.17 2.19
N ASP A 266 -9.71 32.74 3.25
CA ASP A 266 -10.86 31.86 3.20
C ASP A 266 -12.01 32.61 2.53
N SER A 267 -12.26 32.28 1.27
CA SER A 267 -13.34 32.86 0.47
C SER A 267 -14.73 32.50 0.98
N SER A 268 -14.85 31.61 1.96
CA SER A 268 -16.09 31.30 2.67
C SER A 268 -16.27 32.09 3.98
N ALA A 269 -15.25 32.83 4.43
CA ALA A 269 -15.36 33.69 5.60
C ALA A 269 -16.34 34.85 5.37
N ALA A 270 -17.08 35.22 6.41
CA ALA A 270 -18.12 36.26 6.35
C ALA A 270 -17.59 37.67 6.01
N ASP A 271 -16.28 37.90 6.12
CA ASP A 271 -15.59 39.11 5.69
C ASP A 271 -14.21 38.73 5.08
N PRO A 272 -14.10 38.57 3.76
CA PRO A 272 -12.86 38.16 3.10
C PRO A 272 -11.80 39.27 3.02
N ASP A 273 -12.17 40.54 3.30
CA ASP A 273 -11.24 41.68 3.33
C ASP A 273 -10.68 41.93 4.75
N ASN A 274 -11.35 41.42 5.78
CA ASN A 274 -10.92 41.46 7.18
C ASN A 274 -10.76 40.04 7.76
N PRO A 275 -9.76 39.26 7.31
CA PRO A 275 -9.52 37.91 7.82
C PRO A 275 -9.27 37.96 9.32
N ASP A 276 -10.03 37.14 10.08
CA ASP A 276 -9.95 37.06 11.53
C ASP A 276 -8.48 36.96 12.00
N PRO A 277 -8.02 37.84 12.92
CA PRO A 277 -6.69 37.72 13.52
C PRO A 277 -6.39 36.34 14.13
N ALA A 278 -7.42 35.57 14.54
CA ALA A 278 -7.26 34.18 14.96
C ALA A 278 -7.10 33.19 13.79
N ALA A 279 -7.65 33.48 12.60
CA ALA A 279 -7.43 32.70 11.38
C ALA A 279 -6.01 32.89 10.81
N LEU A 280 -5.40 34.07 11.02
CA LEU A 280 -3.98 34.32 10.74
C LEU A 280 -3.06 33.29 11.40
N TRP A 281 -3.39 32.81 12.61
CA TRP A 281 -2.59 31.82 13.35
C TRP A 281 -3.09 30.36 13.22
N ASN A 282 -4.01 30.06 12.31
CA ASN A 282 -4.61 28.73 12.20
C ASN A 282 -3.85 27.79 11.24
N ARG A 283 -3.46 26.57 11.67
CA ARG A 283 -2.60 25.68 10.85
C ARG A 283 -2.55 24.15 11.02
N ARG A 284 -3.22 23.42 11.92
CA ARG A 284 -4.21 23.68 12.98
C ARG A 284 -3.66 23.10 14.30
N GLN A 285 -3.46 23.85 15.38
CA GLN A 285 -2.68 25.10 15.43
C GLN A 285 -1.37 24.82 16.21
N ARG A 286 -0.23 25.41 15.82
CA ARG A 286 1.14 25.33 16.44
C ARG A 286 2.13 24.32 15.86
N GLY A 287 1.79 23.57 14.81
CA GLY A 287 2.74 22.73 14.08
C GLY A 287 2.43 22.61 12.59
N THR A 288 3.13 21.70 11.91
CA THR A 288 2.90 21.33 10.51
C THR A 288 2.18 19.98 10.45
N ILE A 289 1.03 19.96 9.78
CA ILE A 289 0.31 18.72 9.49
C ILE A 289 1.15 17.87 8.52
N VAL A 290 1.21 16.57 8.78
CA VAL A 290 1.80 15.59 7.85
C VAL A 290 0.75 14.56 7.49
N ARG A 291 0.66 14.25 6.21
CA ARG A 291 -0.18 13.18 5.64
C ARG A 291 0.71 12.26 4.82
N ALA A 292 0.33 10.98 4.78
CA ALA A 292 0.87 9.99 3.88
C ALA A 292 -0.27 9.11 3.40
N THR A 293 -0.49 9.06 2.09
CA THR A 293 -1.53 8.25 1.47
C THR A 293 -0.88 7.32 0.45
N ALA A 294 -1.28 6.06 0.45
CA ALA A 294 -0.77 5.03 -0.44
C ALA A 294 -1.93 4.23 -1.02
N ILE A 295 -1.78 3.80 -2.27
CA ILE A 295 -2.67 2.84 -2.93
C ILE A 295 -1.80 1.65 -3.36
N ALA A 296 -2.23 0.44 -3.00
CA ALA A 296 -1.74 -0.80 -3.59
C ALA A 296 -2.80 -1.33 -4.55
N GLN A 297 -2.38 -1.88 -5.69
CA GLN A 297 -3.29 -2.42 -6.71
C GLN A 297 -2.89 -3.86 -7.06
N ALA A 298 -3.88 -4.73 -7.16
CA ALA A 298 -3.77 -6.05 -7.75
C ALA A 298 -3.68 -5.89 -9.27
N ARG A 299 -2.58 -6.34 -9.89
CA ARG A 299 -2.43 -6.34 -11.36
C ARG A 299 -2.15 -7.76 -11.83
N PRO A 300 -2.61 -8.18 -13.03
CA PRO A 300 -2.31 -9.53 -13.52
C PRO A 300 -0.80 -9.78 -13.54
N ALA A 301 -0.39 -10.96 -13.08
CA ALA A 301 1.02 -11.35 -13.05
C ALA A 301 1.62 -11.30 -14.46
N VAL A 302 2.90 -10.94 -14.55
CA VAL A 302 3.71 -10.98 -15.78
C VAL A 302 4.91 -11.91 -15.65
N THR A 303 5.29 -12.30 -14.43
CA THR A 303 6.32 -13.30 -14.14
C THR A 303 5.85 -14.19 -13.00
N VAL A 304 6.04 -15.49 -13.12
CA VAL A 304 5.70 -16.49 -12.11
C VAL A 304 6.89 -17.42 -11.87
N GLY A 305 7.25 -17.59 -10.61
CA GLY A 305 8.32 -18.47 -10.15
C GLY A 305 7.82 -19.86 -9.73
N VAL A 306 8.75 -20.79 -9.66
CA VAL A 306 8.50 -22.15 -9.15
C VAL A 306 8.07 -22.13 -7.67
N PRO A 307 7.26 -23.10 -7.19
CA PRO A 307 7.00 -23.29 -5.77
C PRO A 307 8.30 -23.48 -4.97
N SER A 308 8.29 -23.05 -3.71
CA SER A 308 9.44 -23.22 -2.79
C SER A 308 9.07 -24.15 -1.63
N SER A 309 10.07 -24.70 -0.93
CA SER A 309 9.83 -25.57 0.25
C SER A 309 9.04 -24.91 1.37
N ASP A 310 9.04 -23.57 1.40
CA ASP A 310 8.46 -22.78 2.48
C ASP A 310 7.04 -22.31 2.12
N VAL A 311 6.67 -22.36 0.83
CA VAL A 311 5.36 -21.98 0.31
C VAL A 311 5.04 -22.76 -0.96
N ASP A 312 4.03 -23.62 -0.85
CA ASP A 312 3.61 -24.52 -1.94
C ASP A 312 3.01 -23.80 -3.16
N ARG A 313 2.62 -22.52 -3.08
CA ARG A 313 2.06 -21.77 -4.23
C ARG A 313 3.16 -21.30 -5.18
N GLY A 314 2.96 -21.54 -6.48
CA GLY A 314 3.87 -21.16 -7.57
C GLY A 314 3.47 -21.83 -8.89
N LEU A 315 4.38 -21.85 -9.85
CA LEU A 315 4.13 -22.37 -11.20
C LEU A 315 3.75 -23.88 -11.21
N ALA A 316 2.69 -24.19 -11.94
CA ALA A 316 2.30 -25.55 -12.34
C ALA A 316 3.41 -26.25 -13.16
N ARG A 317 3.33 -27.58 -13.29
CA ARG A 317 4.21 -28.36 -14.20
C ARG A 317 3.65 -28.48 -15.62
N PHE A 318 2.72 -27.59 -15.98
CA PHE A 318 2.06 -27.55 -17.26
C PHE A 318 1.57 -26.13 -17.58
N TRP A 319 1.20 -25.93 -18.84
CA TRP A 319 0.53 -24.74 -19.35
C TRP A 319 -0.76 -25.12 -20.07
N ILE A 320 -1.70 -24.17 -20.19
CA ILE A 320 -3.00 -24.34 -20.88
C ILE A 320 -3.07 -23.35 -22.04
N GLU A 321 -3.65 -23.76 -23.17
CA GLU A 321 -3.92 -22.85 -24.29
C GLU A 321 -4.93 -21.78 -23.89
N ALA A 322 -4.66 -20.51 -24.20
CA ALA A 322 -5.51 -19.38 -23.82
C ALA A 322 -6.99 -19.57 -24.27
N ASN A 323 -7.21 -20.08 -25.49
CA ASN A 323 -8.54 -20.37 -26.03
C ASN A 323 -9.31 -21.42 -25.20
N GLY A 324 -8.62 -22.42 -24.65
CA GLY A 324 -9.21 -23.42 -23.74
C GLY A 324 -9.47 -22.83 -22.36
N TRP A 325 -8.56 -21.98 -21.87
CA TRP A 325 -8.66 -21.32 -20.57
C TRP A 325 -9.87 -20.39 -20.44
N GLU A 326 -10.15 -19.58 -21.47
CA GLU A 326 -11.25 -18.62 -21.44
C GLU A 326 -12.64 -19.29 -21.37
N ARG A 327 -12.77 -20.53 -21.83
CA ARG A 327 -14.01 -21.31 -21.84
C ARG A 327 -14.40 -21.85 -20.46
N LEU A 328 -13.40 -22.15 -19.63
CA LEU A 328 -13.63 -22.51 -18.22
C LEU A 328 -14.14 -21.28 -17.48
N SER A 329 -15.26 -21.35 -16.76
CA SER A 329 -15.65 -20.31 -15.81
C SER A 329 -14.80 -20.42 -14.53
N ALA A 330 -14.76 -19.35 -13.73
CA ALA A 330 -14.19 -19.44 -12.39
C ALA A 330 -15.07 -20.34 -11.50
N GLY A 331 -14.49 -21.42 -10.97
CA GLY A 331 -15.19 -22.49 -10.25
C GLY A 331 -15.50 -23.73 -11.10
N ASP A 332 -15.34 -23.67 -12.42
CA ASP A 332 -15.60 -24.82 -13.30
C ASP A 332 -14.52 -25.89 -13.14
N THR A 333 -14.92 -27.12 -13.44
CA THR A 333 -14.06 -28.31 -13.45
C THR A 333 -14.20 -28.97 -14.82
N ALA A 334 -13.07 -29.24 -15.48
CA ALA A 334 -13.04 -30.04 -16.70
C ALA A 334 -12.21 -31.30 -16.51
N GLU A 335 -12.65 -32.39 -17.13
CA GLU A 335 -11.91 -33.65 -17.17
C GLU A 335 -10.97 -33.63 -18.39
N VAL A 336 -9.68 -33.87 -18.17
CA VAL A 336 -8.66 -33.94 -19.22
C VAL A 336 -8.01 -35.32 -19.23
N ILE A 337 -7.78 -35.84 -20.42
CA ILE A 337 -7.07 -37.08 -20.69
C ILE A 337 -5.60 -36.73 -20.92
N LEU A 338 -4.71 -37.44 -20.24
CA LEU A 338 -3.26 -37.29 -20.37
C LEU A 338 -2.76 -38.07 -21.60
N ASP A 339 -1.80 -37.50 -22.31
CA ASP A 339 -0.96 -38.21 -23.28
C ASP A 339 0.49 -38.21 -22.75
N PRO A 340 0.90 -39.26 -22.01
CA PRO A 340 2.25 -39.36 -21.47
C PRO A 340 3.34 -39.44 -22.53
N ASP A 341 3.03 -40.03 -23.69
CA ASP A 341 3.96 -40.22 -24.81
C ASP A 341 4.22 -38.90 -25.57
N ALA A 342 3.25 -37.98 -25.58
CA ALA A 342 3.38 -36.64 -26.18
C ALA A 342 3.69 -35.51 -25.18
N GLY A 343 3.71 -35.80 -23.86
CA GLY A 343 3.92 -34.79 -22.83
C GLY A 343 2.78 -33.75 -22.76
N SER A 344 1.55 -34.14 -23.11
CA SER A 344 0.42 -33.23 -23.27
C SER A 344 -0.86 -33.74 -22.59
N PHE A 345 -1.93 -32.94 -22.64
CA PHE A 345 -3.28 -33.37 -22.31
C PHE A 345 -4.32 -32.69 -23.19
N SER A 346 -5.45 -33.37 -23.40
CA SER A 346 -6.65 -32.83 -24.03
C SER A 346 -7.89 -33.23 -23.23
N GLY A 347 -8.81 -32.29 -23.02
CA GLY A 347 -10.13 -32.57 -22.45
C GLY A 347 -11.23 -32.05 -23.36
N PRO A 348 -12.34 -32.79 -23.54
CA PRO A 348 -13.44 -32.33 -24.37
C PRO A 348 -13.95 -30.98 -23.89
N GLY A 349 -14.33 -30.11 -24.83
CA GLY A 349 -15.10 -28.91 -24.50
C GLY A 349 -16.33 -29.24 -23.64
N LEU A 350 -16.76 -28.29 -22.81
CA LEU A 350 -17.76 -28.46 -21.73
C LEU A 350 -19.10 -29.13 -22.14
N ASP A 351 -19.40 -29.19 -23.44
CA ASP A 351 -20.61 -29.80 -24.01
C ASP A 351 -20.48 -31.31 -24.35
N GLY A 352 -19.30 -31.93 -24.18
CA GLY A 352 -19.10 -33.37 -24.38
C GLY A 352 -19.20 -33.84 -25.84
N VAL A 353 -18.89 -32.96 -26.79
CA VAL A 353 -18.82 -33.27 -28.22
C VAL A 353 -17.41 -33.80 -28.57
N ALA A 354 -17.29 -34.56 -29.66
CA ALA A 354 -16.00 -35.11 -30.11
C ALA A 354 -14.98 -34.03 -30.50
N GLU A 355 -13.69 -34.40 -30.51
CA GLU A 355 -12.56 -33.47 -30.63
C GLU A 355 -12.76 -32.38 -31.69
N THR A 356 -12.65 -31.14 -31.24
CA THR A 356 -12.81 -29.92 -32.06
C THR A 356 -11.73 -28.91 -31.65
N SER A 357 -11.58 -27.80 -32.38
CA SER A 357 -10.70 -26.68 -31.97
C SER A 357 -11.24 -25.91 -30.74
N ASP A 358 -12.03 -26.60 -29.92
CA ASP A 358 -12.85 -26.09 -28.84
C ASP A 358 -12.55 -26.77 -27.49
N ASP A 359 -11.62 -27.72 -27.51
CA ASP A 359 -11.16 -28.52 -26.38
C ASP A 359 -10.12 -27.79 -25.52
N ILE A 360 -9.91 -28.29 -24.31
CA ILE A 360 -8.88 -27.77 -23.40
C ILE A 360 -7.58 -28.51 -23.70
N HIS A 361 -6.65 -27.83 -24.35
CA HIS A 361 -5.30 -28.34 -24.62
C HIS A 361 -4.28 -27.78 -23.63
N GLY A 362 -3.33 -28.63 -23.25
CA GLY A 362 -2.17 -28.22 -22.46
C GLY A 362 -0.97 -29.13 -22.64
N GLN A 363 0.18 -28.66 -22.16
CA GLN A 363 1.49 -29.31 -22.32
C GLN A 363 2.28 -29.24 -21.01
N PHE A 364 3.01 -30.31 -20.69
CA PHE A 364 3.85 -30.41 -19.50
C PHE A 364 5.25 -29.85 -19.76
N ILE A 365 5.86 -29.34 -18.69
CA ILE A 365 7.07 -28.50 -18.76
C ILE A 365 8.11 -28.84 -17.70
N LEU A 366 9.34 -28.41 -17.95
CA LEU A 366 10.31 -28.22 -16.88
C LEU A 366 9.96 -26.98 -16.05
N ARG A 367 10.15 -27.09 -14.73
CA ARG A 367 9.87 -26.00 -13.80
C ARG A 367 10.98 -24.96 -13.82
N GLU A 368 10.75 -23.88 -14.54
CA GLU A 368 11.59 -22.68 -14.50
C GLU A 368 10.77 -21.45 -14.08
N VAL A 369 11.45 -20.31 -13.89
CA VAL A 369 10.76 -19.02 -13.71
C VAL A 369 10.33 -18.55 -15.09
N VAL A 370 9.05 -18.22 -15.25
CA VAL A 370 8.46 -17.90 -16.54
C VAL A 370 7.95 -16.47 -16.57
N THR A 371 8.10 -15.80 -17.70
CA THR A 371 7.70 -14.43 -17.95
C THR A 371 6.82 -14.33 -19.19
N LEU A 372 5.94 -13.34 -19.22
CA LEU A 372 5.11 -13.00 -20.37
C LEU A 372 5.98 -12.75 -21.61
N GLY A 373 5.68 -13.46 -22.71
CA GLY A 373 6.46 -13.45 -23.94
C GLY A 373 7.60 -14.47 -24.00
N ASP A 374 7.89 -15.23 -22.94
CA ASP A 374 8.86 -16.33 -23.01
C ASP A 374 8.34 -17.45 -23.94
N ALA A 375 9.28 -18.15 -24.59
CA ALA A 375 9.01 -19.30 -25.43
C ALA A 375 8.77 -20.57 -24.60
N LEU A 376 7.97 -21.48 -25.14
CA LEU A 376 7.60 -22.72 -24.47
C LEU A 376 8.64 -23.82 -24.69
N ASP A 377 9.40 -24.19 -23.65
CA ASP A 377 10.20 -25.42 -23.63
C ASP A 377 9.35 -26.62 -23.16
N THR A 378 8.80 -27.35 -24.13
CA THR A 378 7.90 -28.49 -23.92
C THR A 378 8.65 -29.77 -23.53
N LEU A 379 8.11 -30.57 -22.62
CA LEU A 379 8.59 -31.93 -22.39
C LEU A 379 8.20 -32.85 -23.56
N GLU A 380 9.17 -33.58 -24.13
CA GLU A 380 8.92 -34.57 -25.19
C GLU A 380 8.15 -35.81 -24.68
N SER A 381 8.14 -36.07 -23.36
CA SER A 381 7.44 -37.18 -22.71
C SER A 381 7.28 -36.90 -21.21
N LEU A 382 6.22 -37.41 -20.59
CA LEU A 382 6.08 -37.38 -19.12
C LEU A 382 7.07 -38.33 -18.42
N PRO A 383 7.80 -37.89 -17.38
CA PRO A 383 8.55 -38.80 -16.51
C PRO A 383 7.60 -39.76 -15.77
N GLU A 384 7.94 -41.05 -15.69
CA GLU A 384 7.15 -42.08 -14.98
C GLU A 384 6.86 -41.72 -13.50
N ASP A 385 7.75 -40.96 -12.86
CA ASP A 385 7.65 -40.50 -11.47
C ASP A 385 7.10 -39.06 -11.32
N ILE A 386 6.41 -38.50 -12.32
CA ILE A 386 5.90 -37.13 -12.23
C ILE A 386 4.74 -37.02 -11.22
N ASP A 387 5.05 -36.47 -10.05
CA ASP A 387 4.01 -35.97 -9.15
C ASP A 387 3.27 -34.81 -9.86
N LEU A 388 1.99 -35.05 -10.18
CA LEU A 388 1.05 -34.08 -10.75
C LEU A 388 0.58 -33.05 -9.70
N GLU A 389 0.98 -33.22 -8.43
CA GLU A 389 0.69 -32.32 -7.31
C GLU A 389 -0.81 -32.16 -7.06
N SER A 390 -1.50 -33.31 -7.12
CA SER A 390 -2.94 -33.48 -6.91
C SER A 390 -3.40 -32.84 -5.59
N GLY A 391 -4.50 -32.08 -5.67
CA GLY A 391 -5.09 -31.32 -4.57
C GLY A 391 -4.44 -29.95 -4.30
N LEU A 392 -3.31 -29.61 -4.93
CA LEU A 392 -2.59 -28.36 -4.64
C LEU A 392 -2.98 -27.21 -5.59
N GLU A 393 -3.13 -26.01 -5.04
CA GLU A 393 -3.36 -24.80 -5.84
C GLU A 393 -2.07 -24.35 -6.53
N ARG A 394 -2.14 -24.07 -7.84
CA ARG A 394 -1.02 -23.66 -8.68
C ARG A 394 -1.38 -22.47 -9.56
N ILE A 395 -0.36 -21.76 -10.00
CA ILE A 395 -0.46 -20.77 -11.05
C ILE A 395 -0.07 -21.46 -12.36
N VAL A 396 -0.99 -21.53 -13.32
CA VAL A 396 -0.74 -22.07 -14.66
C VAL A 396 -0.36 -20.92 -15.59
N ALA A 397 0.63 -21.08 -16.47
CA ALA A 397 0.83 -20.11 -17.55
C ALA A 397 -0.12 -20.43 -18.72
N LEU A 398 -0.59 -19.37 -19.36
CA LEU A 398 -1.48 -19.41 -20.50
C LEU A 398 -0.65 -19.12 -21.75
N TYR A 399 -0.82 -19.93 -22.79
CA TYR A 399 -0.05 -19.77 -24.03
C TYR A 399 -0.91 -19.60 -25.27
N GLU A 400 -0.31 -19.01 -26.30
CA GLU A 400 -0.86 -18.89 -27.65
C GLU A 400 0.29 -19.07 -28.66
N THR A 401 -0.04 -19.52 -29.87
CA THR A 401 0.95 -19.62 -30.96
C THR A 401 1.12 -18.26 -31.64
N LEU A 402 2.21 -17.55 -31.30
CA LEU A 402 2.56 -16.27 -31.90
C LEU A 402 3.60 -16.48 -33.01
N GLY A 403 3.17 -16.28 -34.26
CA GLY A 403 4.00 -16.54 -35.43
C GLY A 403 4.20 -18.03 -35.70
N THR A 404 5.31 -18.59 -35.22
CA THR A 404 5.67 -20.02 -35.36
C THR A 404 5.98 -20.70 -34.04
N GLU A 405 5.85 -19.98 -32.91
CA GLU A 405 6.25 -20.45 -31.60
C GLU A 405 5.11 -20.27 -30.61
N ASN A 406 4.95 -21.22 -29.69
CA ASN A 406 4.07 -21.00 -28.56
C ASN A 406 4.77 -20.06 -27.58
N ARG A 407 4.03 -19.05 -27.10
CA ARG A 407 4.52 -17.97 -26.25
C ARG A 407 3.55 -17.76 -25.08
N ILE A 408 4.08 -17.40 -23.92
CA ILE A 408 3.25 -17.10 -22.74
C ILE A 408 2.52 -15.77 -22.94
N VAL A 409 1.18 -15.79 -22.85
CA VAL A 409 0.29 -14.64 -22.99
C VAL A 409 -0.45 -14.27 -21.70
N GLY A 410 -0.35 -15.10 -20.64
CA GLY A 410 -0.96 -14.78 -19.34
C GLY A 410 -0.72 -15.85 -18.28
N PHE A 411 -1.41 -15.73 -17.14
CA PHE A 411 -1.35 -16.69 -16.03
C PHE A 411 -2.73 -16.88 -15.41
N GLY A 412 -3.13 -18.11 -15.09
CA GLY A 412 -4.37 -18.47 -14.41
C GLY A 412 -4.13 -19.17 -13.06
N ARG A 413 -5.18 -19.37 -12.25
CA ARG A 413 -5.11 -20.16 -11.00
C ARG A 413 -5.86 -21.48 -11.16
N VAL A 414 -5.21 -22.60 -10.86
CA VAL A 414 -5.79 -23.95 -11.00
C VAL A 414 -5.57 -24.82 -9.78
N ARG A 415 -6.41 -25.83 -9.61
CA ARG A 415 -6.13 -27.03 -8.82
C ARG A 415 -6.28 -28.24 -9.72
N LEU A 416 -5.37 -29.21 -9.64
CA LEU A 416 -5.54 -30.52 -10.28
C LEU A 416 -6.08 -31.52 -9.26
N GLU A 417 -6.99 -32.40 -9.67
CA GLU A 417 -7.40 -33.57 -8.89
C GLU A 417 -7.31 -34.85 -9.73
N THR A 418 -6.50 -35.80 -9.28
CA THR A 418 -6.36 -37.12 -9.91
C THR A 418 -7.62 -37.95 -9.74
N THR A 419 -8.12 -38.55 -10.82
CA THR A 419 -9.30 -39.43 -10.76
C THR A 419 -8.91 -40.87 -10.35
N SER A 420 -9.85 -41.81 -10.44
CA SER A 420 -9.56 -43.25 -10.29
C SER A 420 -8.88 -43.87 -11.52
N ASP A 421 -8.90 -43.17 -12.66
CA ASP A 421 -8.19 -43.55 -13.88
C ASP A 421 -6.85 -42.78 -13.92
N PRO A 422 -5.69 -43.46 -14.02
CA PRO A 422 -4.38 -42.79 -13.99
C PRO A 422 -4.16 -41.85 -15.17
N ASP A 423 -4.85 -42.08 -16.29
CA ASP A 423 -4.71 -41.28 -17.51
C ASP A 423 -5.71 -40.11 -17.54
N VAL A 424 -6.47 -39.87 -16.46
CA VAL A 424 -7.52 -38.84 -16.39
C VAL A 424 -7.41 -37.98 -15.13
N VAL A 425 -7.41 -36.66 -15.33
CA VAL A 425 -7.26 -35.64 -14.29
C VAL A 425 -8.38 -34.59 -14.41
N GLN A 426 -8.83 -34.06 -13.28
CA GLN A 426 -9.74 -32.92 -13.24
C GLN A 426 -8.97 -31.61 -13.06
N VAL A 427 -9.16 -30.68 -14.00
CA VAL A 427 -8.63 -29.31 -13.95
C VAL A 427 -9.72 -28.41 -13.38
N HIS A 428 -9.54 -27.95 -12.16
CA HIS A 428 -10.43 -26.96 -11.54
C HIS A 428 -9.87 -25.56 -11.79
N ARG A 429 -10.61 -24.71 -12.51
CA ARG A 429 -10.26 -23.29 -12.65
C ARG A 429 -10.68 -22.55 -11.40
N LEU A 430 -9.71 -22.01 -10.68
CA LEU A 430 -9.96 -21.25 -9.45
C LEU A 430 -10.30 -19.78 -9.77
N PRO A 431 -11.08 -19.09 -8.91
CA PRO A 431 -11.23 -17.64 -9.00
C PRO A 431 -9.88 -16.90 -8.92
N PRO A 432 -9.75 -15.71 -9.57
CA PRO A 432 -8.56 -14.89 -9.44
C PRO A 432 -8.37 -14.47 -7.98
N ALA A 433 -7.17 -14.67 -7.43
CA ALA A 433 -6.82 -14.27 -6.08
C ALA A 433 -5.41 -13.66 -6.06
N VAL A 434 -5.20 -12.62 -5.25
CA VAL A 434 -3.92 -11.93 -5.12
C VAL A 434 -2.88 -12.90 -4.58
N GLU A 435 -1.96 -13.31 -5.45
CA GLU A 435 -0.92 -14.25 -5.05
C GLU A 435 0.09 -13.56 -4.12
N PRO A 436 0.31 -14.09 -2.91
CA PRO A 436 1.08 -13.39 -1.89
C PRO A 436 2.57 -13.39 -2.22
N ILE A 437 3.07 -14.42 -2.91
CA ILE A 437 4.47 -14.57 -3.33
C ILE A 437 4.56 -15.32 -4.67
N ASN A 438 5.78 -15.52 -5.19
CA ASN A 438 6.09 -16.27 -6.41
C ASN A 438 5.38 -15.77 -7.69
N ALA A 439 4.62 -14.69 -7.63
CA ALA A 439 4.08 -13.95 -8.76
C ALA A 439 4.51 -12.48 -8.68
N SER A 440 4.90 -11.91 -9.81
CA SER A 440 5.24 -10.51 -9.98
C SER A 440 4.46 -9.93 -11.14
N ALA A 441 3.87 -8.76 -10.93
CA ALA A 441 3.36 -7.88 -12.00
C ALA A 441 4.31 -6.68 -12.24
N THR A 442 5.53 -6.75 -11.68
CA THR A 442 6.67 -5.89 -12.06
C THR A 442 7.55 -6.66 -13.04
N PHE A 443 7.98 -5.98 -14.09
CA PHE A 443 8.58 -6.59 -15.28
C PHE A 443 10.07 -6.24 -15.45
N ALA A 444 10.83 -7.18 -15.99
CA ALA A 444 12.09 -6.91 -16.68
C ALA A 444 11.88 -7.26 -18.16
N LYS A 445 12.25 -6.36 -19.09
CA LYS A 445 11.99 -6.58 -20.54
C LYS A 445 12.65 -7.89 -20.99
N PRO A 446 11.97 -8.75 -21.80
CA PRO A 446 12.48 -10.07 -22.13
C PRO A 446 13.66 -9.91 -23.08
N VAL A 447 14.37 -11.02 -23.31
CA VAL A 447 15.54 -11.02 -24.19
C VAL A 447 15.14 -10.69 -25.64
N ASP A 448 13.91 -11.04 -26.04
CA ASP A 448 13.35 -10.74 -27.36
C ASP A 448 12.31 -9.60 -27.28
N PRO A 449 12.61 -8.40 -27.82
CA PRO A 449 11.71 -7.26 -27.76
C PRO A 449 10.62 -7.29 -28.82
N ASP A 450 10.76 -8.05 -29.91
CA ASP A 450 9.89 -7.95 -31.08
C ASP A 450 8.60 -8.78 -30.87
N PHE A 451 8.70 -9.96 -30.25
CA PHE A 451 7.53 -10.77 -29.86
C PHE A 451 6.83 -10.26 -28.59
N PHE A 452 7.50 -9.44 -27.78
CA PHE A 452 6.89 -8.93 -26.54
C PHE A 452 5.70 -8.01 -26.82
N ASP A 453 5.76 -7.17 -27.85
CA ASP A 453 4.67 -6.23 -28.15
C ASP A 453 3.39 -6.98 -28.60
N ASP A 454 3.55 -8.13 -29.28
CA ASP A 454 2.45 -9.03 -29.65
C ASP A 454 1.89 -9.80 -28.44
N ALA A 455 2.75 -10.40 -27.60
CA ALA A 455 2.33 -11.08 -26.37
C ALA A 455 1.67 -10.11 -25.38
N TRP A 456 2.15 -8.86 -25.31
CA TRP A 456 1.53 -7.79 -24.53
C TRP A 456 0.22 -7.31 -25.13
N ALA A 457 0.04 -7.36 -26.47
CA ALA A 457 -1.25 -7.12 -27.10
C ALA A 457 -2.28 -8.14 -26.61
N GLN A 458 -1.98 -9.44 -26.76
CA GLN A 458 -2.88 -10.53 -26.33
C GLN A 458 -3.17 -10.50 -24.82
N PHE A 459 -2.17 -10.25 -23.98
CA PHE A 459 -2.35 -10.11 -22.54
C PHE A 459 -3.35 -9.01 -22.13
N LYS A 460 -3.53 -7.96 -22.95
CA LYS A 460 -4.55 -6.90 -22.72
C LYS A 460 -5.92 -7.26 -23.28
N GLU A 461 -6.00 -8.21 -24.20
CA GLU A 461 -7.26 -8.70 -24.76
C GLU A 461 -7.88 -9.78 -23.85
N LEU A 462 -7.04 -10.58 -23.17
CA LEU A 462 -7.45 -11.46 -22.07
C LEU A 462 -8.16 -10.67 -20.97
N SER A 463 -9.36 -11.12 -20.58
CA SER A 463 -10.12 -10.45 -19.53
C SER A 463 -9.39 -10.47 -18.18
N VAL A 464 -9.23 -9.31 -17.53
CA VAL A 464 -8.50 -9.16 -16.26
C VAL A 464 -9.07 -10.05 -15.13
N SER A 465 -10.36 -10.37 -15.17
CA SER A 465 -11.04 -11.30 -14.24
C SER A 465 -10.62 -12.78 -14.41
N VAL A 466 -9.84 -13.09 -15.42
CA VAL A 466 -9.44 -14.45 -15.84
C VAL A 466 -7.96 -14.73 -15.50
N LEU A 467 -7.20 -13.69 -15.15
CA LEU A 467 -5.78 -13.76 -14.89
C LEU A 467 -5.47 -13.78 -13.39
N ALA A 468 -4.39 -14.45 -12.99
CA ALA A 468 -3.88 -14.48 -11.62
C ALA A 468 -3.23 -13.13 -11.25
N PRO A 469 -3.80 -12.35 -10.30
CA PRO A 469 -3.21 -11.07 -9.92
C PRO A 469 -2.01 -11.24 -8.98
N ALA A 470 -0.97 -10.44 -9.22
CA ALA A 470 0.16 -10.23 -8.33
C ALA A 470 0.10 -8.82 -7.70
N ARG A 471 0.81 -8.65 -6.58
CA ARG A 471 0.85 -7.37 -5.85
C ARG A 471 1.74 -6.36 -6.57
N VAL A 472 1.19 -5.19 -6.91
CA VAL A 472 1.95 -4.03 -7.40
C VAL A 472 1.71 -2.84 -6.49
N ARG A 473 2.81 -2.17 -6.13
CA ARG A 473 2.74 -0.81 -5.59
C ARG A 473 2.53 0.14 -6.76
N SER A 474 1.47 0.95 -6.77
CA SER A 474 1.42 2.04 -7.76
C SER A 474 2.58 2.99 -7.50
N ILE A 475 3.39 3.22 -8.53
CA ILE A 475 4.53 4.15 -8.50
C ILE A 475 4.11 5.37 -9.30
N ASP A 476 3.34 6.22 -8.64
CA ASP A 476 2.96 7.58 -9.08
C ASP A 476 3.68 8.62 -8.19
#